data_AF-A0A660C8D2-F1
#
_entry.id   AF-A0A660C8D2-F1
#
_cell.length_a   1.000
_cell.length_b   1.000
_cell.length_c   1.000
_cell.angle_alpha   90.00
_cell.angle_beta   90.00
_cell.angle_gamma   90.00
#
_symmetry.space_group_name_H-M   'P 1'
#
loop_
_entity.id
_entity.type
_entity.pdbx_description
1 polymer ?
#
loop_
_entity_poly.entity_id
_entity_poly.type
_entity_poly.pdbx_seq_one_letter_code
_entity_poly.pdbx_strand_id
1 'polypeptide(L)' 'MQEHTDPPPAAAGEPPQEPQDTDPRAGIDEAVSALDGLDDLPVADHVERFDAVHTELTVALSSIDKV' A
#
# COMPACT_ATOMS: atom_id res chain seq x y z
N MET A 1 -17.18 -45.77 3.71
CA MET A 1 -16.25 -44.92 2.95
C MET A 1 -16.96 -43.60 2.71
N GLN A 2 -16.82 -42.64 3.63
CA GLN A 2 -17.21 -41.24 3.38
C GLN A 2 -15.95 -40.45 3.71
N GLU A 3 -15.40 -39.83 2.67
CA GLU A 3 -14.07 -39.27 2.61
C GLU A 3 -14.04 -37.93 3.37
N HIS A 4 -13.03 -37.79 4.23
CA HIS A 4 -12.66 -36.53 4.87
C HIS A 4 -12.28 -35.54 3.76
N THR A 5 -13.08 -34.50 3.54
CA THR A 5 -12.61 -33.31 2.82
C THR A 5 -12.38 -32.22 3.85
N ASP A 6 -11.13 -32.20 4.30
CA ASP A 6 -10.55 -31.12 5.10
C ASP A 6 -10.56 -29.84 4.24
N PRO A 7 -11.21 -28.75 4.67
CA PRO A 7 -11.08 -27.48 3.97
C PRO A 7 -9.64 -26.97 4.13
N PRO A 8 -9.02 -26.40 3.09
CA PRO A 8 -7.65 -25.89 3.20
C PRO A 8 -7.58 -24.80 4.28
N PRO A 9 -6.44 -24.66 4.99
CA PRO A 9 -6.24 -23.53 5.87
C PRO A 9 -6.31 -22.29 4.99
N ALA A 10 -7.26 -21.41 5.29
CA ALA A 10 -7.26 -20.07 4.76
C ALA A 10 -5.84 -19.53 4.95
N ALA A 11 -5.19 -19.18 3.84
CA ALA A 11 -4.01 -18.35 3.85
C ALA A 11 -4.25 -17.25 4.88
N ALA A 12 -3.23 -16.96 5.69
CA ALA A 12 -3.19 -15.79 6.54
C ALA A 12 -3.43 -14.56 5.65
N GLY A 13 -4.70 -14.24 5.40
CA GLY A 13 -5.12 -13.14 4.59
C GLY A 13 -4.76 -11.91 5.39
N GLU A 14 -3.93 -11.06 4.79
CA GLU A 14 -3.62 -9.73 5.29
C GLU A 14 -4.85 -9.11 5.95
N PRO A 15 -4.70 -8.46 7.13
CA PRO A 15 -5.81 -7.75 7.73
C PRO A 15 -6.42 -6.82 6.67
N PRO A 16 -7.76 -6.68 6.61
CA PRO A 16 -8.38 -5.69 5.76
C PRO A 16 -7.67 -4.38 6.05
N GLN A 17 -6.97 -3.81 5.07
CA GLN A 17 -6.53 -2.44 5.14
C GLN A 17 -7.82 -1.63 5.10
N GLU A 18 -8.44 -1.44 6.27
CA GLU A 18 -9.56 -0.55 6.44
C GLU A 18 -9.14 0.77 5.80
N PRO A 19 -9.96 1.36 4.91
CA PRO A 19 -9.66 2.66 4.37
C PRO A 19 -9.58 3.60 5.57
N GLN A 20 -8.36 3.90 5.99
CA GLN A 20 -8.11 4.87 7.03
C GLN A 20 -8.73 6.14 6.49
N ASP A 21 -9.67 6.73 7.23
CA ASP A 21 -10.30 8.03 6.95
C ASP A 21 -9.25 9.13 7.24
N THR A 22 -8.09 8.96 6.62
CA THR A 22 -6.93 9.83 6.68
C THR A 22 -7.05 10.73 5.47
N ASP A 23 -6.87 12.03 5.67
CA ASP A 23 -6.84 13.01 4.58
C ASP A 23 -5.98 12.46 3.44
N PRO A 24 -6.52 12.27 2.22
CA PRO A 24 -5.77 11.72 1.10
C PRO A 24 -4.51 12.54 0.77
N ARG A 25 -4.43 13.82 1.19
CA ARG A 25 -3.17 14.59 1.11
C ARG A 25 -2.14 14.18 2.15
N ALA A 26 -2.54 13.75 3.34
CA ALA A 26 -1.60 13.39 4.39
C ALA A 26 -0.74 12.17 4.01
N GLY A 27 -1.32 11.18 3.33
CA GLY A 27 -0.56 10.04 2.79
C GLY A 27 0.44 10.45 1.70
N ILE A 28 0.04 11.40 0.84
CA ILE A 28 0.95 11.97 -0.17
C ILE A 28 2.09 12.75 0.49
N ASP A 29 1.81 13.59 1.48
CA ASP A 29 2.82 14.40 2.17
C ASP A 29 3.84 13.50 2.90
N GLU A 30 3.39 12.42 3.54
CA GLU A 30 4.27 11.43 4.16
C GLU A 30 5.16 10.75 3.11
N ALA A 31 4.58 10.25 2.03
CA ALA A 31 5.32 9.55 0.98
C ALA A 31 6.35 10.46 0.29
N VAL A 32 6.01 11.74 0.08
CA VAL A 32 6.94 12.72 -0.48
C VAL A 32 8.07 13.04 0.50
N SER A 33 7.78 13.20 1.80
CA SER A 33 8.84 13.40 2.80
C SER A 33 9.76 12.17 2.93
N ALA A 34 9.26 10.96 2.66
CA ALA A 34 10.07 9.75 2.62
C ALA A 34 11.09 9.72 1.44
N LEU A 35 10.99 10.66 0.49
CA LEU A 35 12.00 10.89 -0.54
C LEU A 35 13.16 11.79 -0.07
N ASP A 36 13.07 12.42 1.10
CA ASP A 36 14.19 13.16 1.66
C ASP A 36 15.37 12.20 1.92
N GLY A 37 16.57 12.58 1.45
CA GLY A 37 17.78 11.75 1.57
C GLY A 37 17.83 10.56 0.62
N LEU A 38 17.03 10.56 -0.47
CA LEU A 38 17.09 9.50 -1.47
C LEU A 38 18.49 9.34 -2.07
N ASP A 39 19.27 10.41 -2.18
CA ASP A 39 20.63 10.41 -2.71
C ASP A 39 21.65 9.66 -1.83
N ASP A 40 21.36 9.46 -0.55
CA ASP A 40 22.14 8.61 0.35
C ASP A 40 21.85 7.11 0.15
N LEU A 41 20.79 6.75 -0.57
CA LEU A 41 20.41 5.37 -0.83
C LEU A 41 20.98 4.85 -2.16
N PRO A 42 21.24 3.54 -2.28
CA PRO A 42 21.51 2.90 -3.55
C PRO A 42 20.42 3.19 -4.59
N VAL A 43 20.83 3.44 -5.84
CA VAL A 43 19.90 3.73 -6.96
C VAL A 43 18.87 2.61 -7.17
N ALA A 44 19.22 1.36 -6.83
CA ALA A 44 18.30 0.24 -6.89
C ALA A 44 17.08 0.42 -5.97
N ASP A 45 17.26 1.09 -4.82
CA ASP A 45 16.21 1.31 -3.82
C ASP A 45 15.35 2.54 -4.15
N HIS A 46 15.81 3.40 -5.07
CA HIS A 46 15.05 4.60 -5.48
C HIS A 46 13.72 4.22 -6.12
N VAL A 47 13.71 3.15 -6.90
CA VAL A 47 12.50 2.67 -7.61
C VAL A 47 11.39 2.35 -6.62
N GLU A 48 11.70 1.62 -5.54
CA GLU A 48 10.72 1.25 -4.51
C GLU A 48 10.16 2.48 -3.80
N ARG A 49 11.01 3.49 -3.50
CA ARG A 49 10.56 4.75 -2.88
C ARG A 49 9.65 5.57 -3.78
N PHE A 50 9.96 5.66 -5.07
CA PHE A 50 9.09 6.33 -6.03
C PHE A 50 7.78 5.56 -6.28
N ASP A 51 7.81 4.23 -6.27
CA ASP A 51 6.62 3.39 -6.42
C ASP A 51 5.63 3.58 -5.26
N ALA A 52 6.13 3.72 -4.02
CA ALA A 52 5.31 4.06 -2.86
C ALA A 52 4.56 5.39 -3.04
N VAL A 53 5.24 6.44 -3.54
CA VAL A 53 4.60 7.74 -3.82
C VAL A 53 3.52 7.62 -4.90
N HIS A 54 3.77 6.86 -5.97
CA HIS A 54 2.77 6.64 -7.01
C HIS A 54 1.55 5.86 -6.51
N THR A 55 1.77 4.91 -5.59
CA THR A 55 0.70 4.15 -4.94
C THR A 55 -0.18 5.08 -4.10
N GLU A 56 0.40 5.90 -3.24
CA GLU A 56 -0.35 6.87 -2.42
C GLU A 56 -1.13 7.87 -3.29
N LEU A 57 -0.53 8.36 -4.38
CA LEU A 57 -1.22 9.23 -5.33
C LEU A 57 -2.42 8.52 -5.98
N THR A 58 -2.26 7.24 -6.35
CA THR A 58 -3.34 6.44 -6.95
C THR A 58 -4.47 6.21 -5.95
N VAL A 59 -4.15 5.92 -4.69
CA VAL A 59 -5.12 5.75 -3.60
C VAL A 59 -5.87 7.05 -3.36
N ALA A 60 -5.17 8.18 -3.25
CA ALA A 60 -5.76 9.49 -3.06
C ALA A 60 -6.72 9.85 -4.21
N LEU A 61 -6.30 9.67 -5.47
CA LEU A 61 -7.15 9.96 -6.63
C LEU A 61 -8.36 9.02 -6.69
N SER A 62 -8.19 7.74 -6.38
CA SER A 62 -9.29 6.76 -6.35
C SER A 62 -10.27 7.01 -5.20
N SER A 63 -9.82 7.64 -4.11
CA SER A 63 -10.69 8.05 -3.00
C SER A 63 -11.57 9.24 -3.37
N ILE A 64 -11.05 10.16 -4.20
CA ILE A 64 -11.76 11.36 -4.68
C ILE A 64 -12.77 11.01 -5.78
N ASP A 65 -12.47 10.01 -6.62
CA ASP A 65 -13.33 9.58 -7.74
C ASP A 65 -14.63 8.88 -7.29
N LYS A 66 -14.71 8.42 -6.03
CA LYS A 66 -15.95 7.89 -5.42
C LYS A 66 -16.93 9.02 -5.09
N VAL A 67 -17.52 9.64 -6.11
CA VAL A 67 -18.63 10.62 -6.02
C VAL A 67 -19.97 10.03 -6.45
#